data_AF-A0A7J6QBV6-F1
#
_entry.id   AF-A0A7J6QBV6-F1
#
_cell.length_a   1.000
_cell.length_b   1.000
_cell.length_c   1.000
_cell.angle_alpha   90.00
_cell.angle_beta   90.00
_cell.angle_gamma   90.00
#
_symmetry.space_group_name_H-M   'P 1'
#
loop_
_entity.id
_entity.type
_entity.pdbx_description
1 polymer ?
#
loop_
_entity_poly.entity_id
_entity_poly.type
_entity_poly.pdbx_seq_one_letter_code
_entity_poly.pdbx_strand_id
1 'polypeptide(L)'
;TDPLKKMVLNGRQLALKVSANSVYGFTGATVGMMPCLEISSSVTAFGRQMIENTKTLVEQKYRVENGYAHDASVIYGDTDSVFVKFGCDTVEEAMKLGQEAAAYVSTTFIDPIKLEFEKVYFPYLLMNKKRYAGLYWTNPVKADKLDAKGIETVRRDNCELVKVVVENTLNIILKESSLDRAIAFIRKTLSELLQNKVDMSMLVISKSLAKGMEDGAYAAKQAHVELAKRMAQRDPGNAPAIGDRIQYVIIKAPKGVAQYEKAEDPLYAVENNIPVDGQHYIDHQLKQPLMRIFENILPNAESVLFSGEHMRKVFQSAPSATGGLSMFLKKTHKCLSCKAVLKDGHGGALCQHCKNAKEGQVGGQSASLPMQ
;
A
#
# COMPACT_ATOMS: atom_id res chain seq x y z
N THR A 1 29.17 12.97 -0.75
CA THR A 1 28.71 12.65 0.62
C THR A 1 27.38 13.31 0.93
N ASP A 2 27.12 14.54 0.47
CA ASP A 2 25.81 15.20 0.59
C ASP A 2 24.66 14.37 -0.04
N PRO A 3 23.65 13.94 0.75
CA PRO A 3 22.49 13.22 0.27
C PRO A 3 21.65 13.98 -0.75
N LEU A 4 21.47 15.30 -0.57
CA LEU A 4 20.66 16.11 -1.47
C LEU A 4 21.32 16.21 -2.84
N LYS A 5 22.62 16.52 -2.88
CA LYS A 5 23.39 16.52 -4.13
C LYS A 5 23.35 15.17 -4.83
N LYS A 6 23.42 14.04 -4.08
CA LYS A 6 23.29 12.69 -4.65
C LYS A 6 21.91 12.48 -5.30
N MET A 7 20.83 12.95 -4.67
CA MET A 7 19.48 12.88 -5.25
C MET A 7 19.34 13.72 -6.52
N VAL A 8 19.88 14.95 -6.54
CA VAL A 8 19.84 15.83 -7.72
C VAL A 8 20.63 15.23 -8.89
N LEU A 9 21.84 14.72 -8.63
CA LEU A 9 22.65 14.04 -9.66
C LEU A 9 21.98 12.77 -10.16
N ASN A 10 21.30 12.02 -9.28
CA ASN A 10 20.49 10.88 -9.66
C ASN A 10 19.32 11.31 -10.58
N GLY A 11 18.65 12.43 -10.28
CA GLY A 11 17.64 13.01 -11.17
C GLY A 11 18.19 13.37 -12.54
N ARG A 12 19.39 13.96 -12.60
CA ARG A 12 20.07 14.30 -13.85
C ARG A 12 20.35 13.08 -14.72
N GLN A 13 20.94 12.01 -14.16
CA GLN A 13 21.21 10.81 -14.95
C GLN A 13 19.92 10.11 -15.40
N LEU A 14 18.87 10.11 -14.56
CA LEU A 14 17.57 9.57 -14.94
C LEU A 14 16.95 10.33 -16.11
N ALA A 15 17.08 11.66 -16.17
CA ALA A 15 16.59 12.46 -17.29
C ALA A 15 17.29 12.09 -18.61
N LEU A 16 18.60 11.85 -18.57
CA LEU A 16 19.37 11.38 -19.74
C LEU A 16 18.91 9.98 -20.16
N LYS A 17 18.73 9.06 -19.20
CA LYS A 17 18.20 7.72 -19.47
C LYS A 17 16.81 7.77 -20.10
N VAL A 18 15.90 8.60 -19.57
CA VAL A 18 14.56 8.78 -20.14
C VAL A 18 14.66 9.29 -21.57
N SER A 19 15.52 10.28 -21.82
CA SER A 19 15.73 10.84 -23.17
C SER A 19 16.23 9.78 -24.15
N ALA A 20 17.19 8.93 -23.75
CA ALA A 20 17.68 7.84 -24.58
C ALA A 20 16.57 6.80 -24.86
N ASN A 21 15.81 6.40 -23.84
CA ASN A 21 14.68 5.48 -24.00
C ASN A 21 13.55 6.07 -24.88
N SER A 22 13.36 7.39 -24.85
CA SER A 22 12.40 8.09 -25.71
C SER A 22 12.76 8.00 -27.19
N VAL A 23 14.04 7.84 -27.56
CA VAL A 23 14.44 7.62 -28.97
C VAL A 23 13.83 6.31 -29.50
N TYR A 24 13.92 5.23 -28.72
CA TYR A 24 13.23 3.97 -29.03
C TYR A 24 11.70 4.16 -29.02
N GLY A 25 11.16 4.87 -28.02
CA GLY A 25 9.72 5.12 -27.94
C GLY A 25 9.17 5.90 -29.14
N PHE A 26 9.97 6.82 -29.69
CA PHE A 26 9.60 7.63 -30.86
C PHE A 26 9.38 6.76 -32.10
N THR A 27 10.21 5.74 -32.35
CA THR A 27 10.01 4.84 -33.49
C THR A 27 8.73 4.02 -33.36
N GLY A 28 8.26 3.74 -32.14
CA GLY A 28 7.02 2.99 -31.88
C GLY A 28 5.75 3.85 -31.81
N ALA A 29 5.85 5.18 -31.85
CA ALA A 29 4.72 6.08 -31.65
C ALA A 29 3.84 6.19 -32.91
N THR A 30 2.74 5.43 -32.95
CA THR A 30 1.77 5.45 -34.07
C THR A 30 1.10 6.81 -34.27
N VAL A 31 0.90 7.55 -33.18
CA VAL A 31 0.48 8.96 -33.21
C VAL A 31 1.75 9.81 -33.01
N GLY A 32 2.42 10.10 -34.12
CA GLY A 32 3.70 10.80 -34.12
C GLY A 32 4.11 11.18 -35.54
N MET A 33 5.28 11.83 -35.68
CA MET A 33 5.75 12.35 -36.97
C MET A 33 6.41 11.29 -37.86
N MET A 34 7.03 10.26 -37.29
CA MET A 34 7.82 9.26 -38.04
C MET A 34 7.81 7.87 -37.36
N PRO A 35 6.67 7.16 -37.38
CA PRO A 35 6.60 5.79 -36.86
C PRO A 35 7.37 4.81 -37.75
N CYS A 36 8.16 3.92 -37.14
CA CYS A 36 8.75 2.74 -37.74
C CYS A 36 8.61 1.56 -36.77
N LEU A 37 7.49 0.84 -36.90
CA LEU A 37 7.09 -0.20 -35.97
C LEU A 37 8.02 -1.41 -36.03
N GLU A 38 8.65 -1.65 -37.18
CA GLU A 38 9.61 -2.72 -37.42
C GLU A 38 10.81 -2.61 -36.47
N ILE A 39 11.38 -1.41 -36.33
CA ILE A 39 12.49 -1.16 -35.39
C ILE A 39 12.03 -1.45 -33.97
N SER A 40 10.89 -0.87 -33.55
CA SER A 40 10.41 -1.04 -32.18
C SER A 40 10.10 -2.52 -31.85
N SER A 41 9.56 -3.25 -32.81
CA SER A 41 9.23 -4.67 -32.69
C SER A 41 10.49 -5.53 -32.59
N SER A 42 11.48 -5.30 -33.46
CA SER A 42 12.77 -6.00 -33.44
C SER A 42 13.52 -5.78 -32.13
N VAL A 43 13.56 -4.55 -31.60
CA VAL A 43 14.18 -4.27 -30.29
C VAL A 43 13.54 -5.10 -29.18
N THR A 44 12.21 -5.16 -29.12
CA THR A 44 11.53 -5.99 -28.10
C THR A 44 11.74 -7.50 -28.31
N ALA A 45 11.87 -7.95 -29.57
CA ALA A 45 12.14 -9.35 -29.89
C ALA A 45 13.54 -9.75 -29.41
N PHE A 46 14.56 -8.95 -29.72
CA PHE A 46 15.91 -9.17 -29.19
C PHE A 46 15.93 -9.13 -27.66
N GLY A 47 15.22 -8.20 -27.02
CA GLY A 47 15.10 -8.18 -25.55
C GLY A 47 14.59 -9.49 -24.97
N ARG A 48 13.52 -10.05 -25.54
CA ARG A 48 12.95 -11.35 -25.13
C ARG A 48 13.91 -12.52 -25.38
N GLN A 49 14.62 -12.51 -26.50
CA GLN A 49 15.59 -13.56 -26.80
C GLN A 49 16.80 -13.52 -25.86
N MET A 50 17.31 -12.32 -25.57
CA MET A 50 18.46 -12.13 -24.68
C MET A 50 18.17 -12.56 -23.24
N ILE A 51 16.98 -12.26 -22.72
CA ILE A 51 16.61 -12.67 -21.35
C ILE A 51 16.42 -14.19 -21.24
N GLU A 52 15.82 -14.84 -22.25
CA GLU A 52 15.67 -16.31 -22.27
C GLU A 52 17.02 -17.01 -22.42
N ASN A 53 17.91 -16.47 -23.26
CA ASN A 53 19.28 -16.95 -23.38
C ASN A 53 20.04 -16.80 -22.07
N THR A 54 19.94 -15.65 -21.41
CA THR A 54 20.56 -15.40 -20.10
C THR A 54 20.10 -16.41 -19.06
N LYS A 55 18.79 -16.67 -18.98
CA LYS A 55 18.23 -17.69 -18.10
C LYS A 55 18.85 -19.06 -18.38
N THR A 56 18.82 -19.47 -19.64
CA THR A 56 19.33 -20.78 -20.07
C THR A 56 20.81 -20.96 -19.71
N LEU A 57 21.64 -19.96 -20.00
CA LEU A 57 23.08 -20.00 -19.71
C LEU A 57 23.38 -20.11 -18.21
N VAL A 58 22.66 -19.34 -17.39
CA VAL A 58 22.82 -19.37 -15.94
C VAL A 58 22.39 -20.74 -15.38
N GLU A 59 21.21 -21.22 -15.75
CA GLU A 59 20.69 -22.50 -15.26
C GLU A 59 21.53 -23.68 -15.73
N GLN A 60 22.17 -23.62 -16.91
CA GLN A 60 23.05 -24.70 -17.40
C GLN A 60 24.43 -24.69 -16.74
N LYS A 61 25.04 -23.52 -16.53
CA LYS A 61 26.39 -23.42 -15.98
C LYS A 61 26.43 -23.75 -14.50
N TYR A 62 25.55 -23.15 -13.70
CA TYR A 62 25.57 -23.24 -12.24
C TYR A 62 24.77 -24.45 -11.76
N ARG A 63 25.32 -25.64 -11.99
CA ARG A 63 24.74 -26.94 -11.61
C ARG A 63 25.72 -27.79 -10.81
N VAL A 64 25.19 -28.72 -10.04
CA VAL A 64 25.99 -29.71 -9.29
C VAL A 64 26.89 -30.54 -10.22
N GLU A 65 26.39 -30.89 -11.41
CA GLU A 65 27.13 -31.62 -12.44
C GLU A 65 28.41 -30.88 -12.90
N ASN A 66 28.41 -29.55 -12.85
CA ASN A 66 29.55 -28.70 -13.22
C ASN A 66 30.44 -28.34 -12.01
N GLY A 67 30.22 -28.97 -10.86
CA GLY A 67 31.03 -28.78 -9.65
C GLY A 67 30.56 -27.66 -8.70
N TYR A 68 29.35 -27.13 -8.88
CA TYR A 68 28.76 -26.17 -7.93
C TYR A 68 28.05 -26.88 -6.77
N ALA A 69 27.85 -26.18 -5.65
CA ALA A 69 27.21 -26.75 -4.47
C ALA A 69 25.71 -27.08 -4.70
N HIS A 70 25.02 -26.29 -5.51
CA HIS A 70 23.59 -26.42 -5.77
C HIS A 70 23.27 -26.07 -7.23
N ASP A 71 22.12 -26.54 -7.70
CA ASP A 71 21.55 -26.12 -8.97
C ASP A 71 20.91 -24.73 -8.84
N ALA A 72 21.42 -23.77 -9.60
CA ALA A 72 20.85 -22.44 -9.68
C ALA A 72 19.54 -22.48 -10.47
N SER A 73 18.57 -21.68 -10.03
CA SER A 73 17.29 -21.52 -10.72
C SER A 73 16.92 -20.05 -10.87
N VAL A 74 16.38 -19.67 -12.04
CA VAL A 74 15.86 -18.33 -12.24
C VAL A 74 14.43 -18.26 -11.73
N ILE A 75 14.23 -17.55 -10.61
CA ILE A 75 12.95 -17.48 -9.91
C ILE A 75 12.05 -16.35 -10.40
N TYR A 76 12.63 -15.33 -11.06
CA TYR A 76 11.89 -14.20 -11.61
C TYR A 76 12.70 -13.50 -12.70
N GLY A 77 12.02 -12.82 -13.61
CA GLY A 77 12.62 -11.97 -14.61
C GLY A 77 11.67 -10.84 -15.02
N ASP A 78 12.20 -9.65 -15.20
CA ASP A 78 11.42 -8.49 -15.65
C ASP A 78 12.23 -7.67 -16.66
N THR A 79 11.87 -7.83 -17.93
CA THR A 79 12.37 -7.07 -19.09
C THR A 79 13.87 -7.17 -19.35
N ASP A 80 14.69 -6.64 -18.44
CA ASP A 80 16.13 -6.46 -18.53
C ASP A 80 16.87 -7.02 -17.30
N SER A 81 16.16 -7.70 -16.39
CA SER A 81 16.71 -8.27 -15.17
C SER A 81 16.30 -9.73 -14.96
N VAL A 82 17.22 -10.54 -14.43
CA VAL A 82 16.99 -11.93 -14.00
C VAL A 82 17.31 -12.07 -12.52
N PHE A 83 16.50 -12.82 -11.80
CA PHE A 83 16.64 -13.08 -10.37
C PHE A 83 16.99 -14.55 -10.21
N VAL A 84 18.22 -14.80 -9.78
CA VAL A 84 18.79 -16.15 -9.69
C VAL A 84 18.85 -16.57 -8.22
N LYS A 85 18.28 -17.73 -7.92
CA LYS A 85 18.47 -18.42 -6.64
C LYS A 85 19.59 -19.43 -6.81
N PHE A 86 20.78 -19.10 -6.29
CA PHE A 86 21.95 -19.98 -6.32
C PHE A 86 21.94 -21.08 -5.26
N GLY A 87 21.10 -20.97 -4.23
CA GLY A 87 20.99 -21.97 -3.15
C GLY A 87 22.02 -21.83 -2.02
N CYS A 88 22.92 -20.85 -2.08
CA CYS A 88 23.89 -20.57 -1.02
C CYS A 88 23.25 -19.96 0.24
N ASP A 89 23.88 -20.20 1.39
CA ASP A 89 23.38 -19.77 2.70
C ASP A 89 23.81 -18.33 3.06
N THR A 90 24.88 -17.82 2.44
CA THR A 90 25.44 -16.50 2.77
C THR A 90 25.24 -15.48 1.65
N VAL A 91 25.05 -14.21 2.04
CA VAL A 91 24.95 -13.08 1.10
C VAL A 91 26.27 -12.89 0.34
N GLU A 92 27.41 -13.13 0.99
CA GLU A 92 28.72 -12.96 0.37
C GLU A 92 28.96 -13.94 -0.78
N GLU A 93 28.62 -15.21 -0.60
CA GLU A 93 28.72 -16.22 -1.66
C GLU A 93 27.76 -15.91 -2.80
N ALA A 94 26.52 -15.51 -2.49
CA ALA A 94 25.55 -15.08 -3.49
C ALA A 94 26.07 -13.91 -4.35
N MET A 95 26.75 -12.95 -3.73
CA MET A 95 27.35 -11.81 -4.43
C MET A 95 28.49 -12.25 -5.35
N LYS A 96 29.38 -13.14 -4.88
CA LYS A 96 30.50 -13.67 -5.69
C LYS A 96 29.98 -14.42 -6.92
N LEU A 97 29.03 -15.34 -6.72
CA LEU A 97 28.40 -16.08 -7.83
C LEU A 97 27.64 -15.17 -8.78
N GLY A 98 26.94 -14.15 -8.26
CA GLY A 98 26.24 -13.17 -9.08
C GLY A 98 27.17 -12.35 -9.97
N GLN A 99 28.32 -11.91 -9.45
CA GLN A 99 29.33 -11.18 -10.21
C GLN A 99 29.97 -12.06 -11.28
N GLU A 100 30.31 -13.31 -10.93
CA GLU A 100 30.84 -14.29 -11.88
C GLU A 100 29.84 -14.59 -13.01
N ALA A 101 28.57 -14.81 -12.66
CA ALA A 101 27.51 -15.08 -13.63
C ALA A 101 27.29 -13.90 -14.58
N ALA A 102 27.29 -12.66 -14.06
CA ALA A 102 27.16 -11.47 -14.88
C ALA A 102 28.32 -11.30 -15.87
N ALA A 103 29.56 -11.55 -15.41
CA ALA A 103 30.74 -11.50 -16.26
C ALA A 103 30.71 -12.59 -17.34
N TYR A 104 30.38 -13.82 -16.97
CA TYR A 104 30.25 -14.96 -17.90
C TYR A 104 29.18 -14.72 -18.96
N VAL A 105 27.97 -14.33 -18.56
CA VAL A 105 26.88 -14.10 -19.53
C VAL A 105 27.24 -12.95 -20.49
N SER A 106 27.92 -11.91 -20.00
CA SER A 106 28.35 -10.79 -20.83
C SER A 106 29.27 -11.21 -21.97
N THR A 107 30.08 -12.28 -21.83
CA THR A 107 30.97 -12.74 -22.91
C THR A 107 30.20 -13.38 -24.08
N THR A 108 28.91 -13.66 -23.91
CA THR A 108 28.07 -14.28 -24.94
C THR A 108 27.34 -13.27 -25.83
N PHE A 109 27.38 -11.99 -25.46
CA PHE A 109 26.74 -10.91 -26.20
C PHE A 109 27.75 -10.06 -26.96
N ILE A 110 27.28 -9.36 -27.99
CA ILE A 110 28.09 -8.41 -28.75
C ILE A 110 28.31 -7.12 -27.95
N ASP A 111 29.47 -6.48 -28.12
CA ASP A 111 29.70 -5.12 -27.60
C ASP A 111 28.67 -4.14 -28.19
N PRO A 112 28.07 -3.22 -27.40
CA PRO A 112 28.36 -2.85 -26.00
C PRO A 112 27.44 -3.49 -24.95
N ILE A 113 26.81 -4.62 -25.26
CA ILE A 113 25.84 -5.27 -24.35
C ILE A 113 26.59 -5.93 -23.20
N LYS A 114 26.31 -5.48 -21.98
CA LYS A 114 26.94 -5.97 -20.76
C LYS A 114 25.89 -6.22 -19.67
N LEU A 115 25.97 -7.38 -19.04
CA LEU A 115 25.20 -7.69 -17.83
C LEU A 115 26.04 -7.34 -16.60
N GLU A 116 25.43 -6.68 -15.63
CA GLU A 116 26.09 -6.30 -14.39
C GLU A 116 25.34 -6.88 -13.20
N PHE A 117 26.10 -7.40 -12.23
CA PHE A 117 25.55 -7.75 -10.94
C PHE A 117 25.20 -6.46 -10.19
N GLU A 118 23.95 -6.35 -9.74
CA GLU A 118 23.48 -5.14 -9.05
C GLU A 118 23.37 -5.34 -7.53
N LYS A 119 22.80 -6.47 -7.08
CA LYS A 119 22.37 -6.66 -5.69
C LYS A 119 21.97 -8.09 -5.35
N VAL A 120 21.93 -8.40 -4.06
CA VAL A 120 21.28 -9.59 -3.49
C VAL A 120 20.04 -9.18 -2.69
N TYR A 121 18.98 -9.99 -2.76
CA TYR A 121 17.83 -9.90 -1.85
C TYR A 121 17.89 -11.00 -0.80
N PHE A 122 17.89 -10.63 0.48
CA PHE A 122 17.83 -11.59 1.58
C PHE A 122 17.25 -10.99 2.87
N PRO A 123 16.04 -11.38 3.31
CA PRO A 123 15.08 -12.25 2.63
C PRO A 123 14.42 -11.58 1.40
N TYR A 124 13.77 -12.40 0.57
CA TYR A 124 13.05 -12.00 -0.63
C TYR A 124 11.60 -12.52 -0.61
N LEU A 125 10.64 -11.63 -0.90
CA LEU A 125 9.21 -11.90 -0.98
C LEU A 125 8.70 -11.52 -2.38
N LEU A 126 8.47 -12.54 -3.21
CA LEU A 126 7.79 -12.39 -4.50
C LEU A 126 6.30 -12.65 -4.31
N MET A 127 5.47 -11.66 -4.57
CA MET A 127 4.01 -11.81 -4.46
C MET A 127 3.37 -12.04 -5.83
N ASN A 128 3.74 -11.22 -6.81
CA ASN A 128 3.20 -11.26 -8.17
C ASN A 128 4.18 -10.62 -9.16
N LYS A 129 3.90 -10.74 -10.46
CA LYS A 129 4.65 -10.00 -11.49
C LYS A 129 4.62 -8.50 -11.18
N LYS A 130 5.80 -7.86 -11.19
CA LYS A 130 6.04 -6.45 -10.83
C LYS A 130 5.66 -6.10 -9.38
N ARG A 131 5.52 -7.08 -8.49
CA ARG A 131 5.15 -6.89 -7.08
C ARG A 131 5.99 -7.77 -6.17
N TYR A 132 7.07 -7.20 -5.64
CA TYR A 132 8.00 -7.90 -4.76
C TYR A 132 8.64 -6.95 -3.74
N ALA A 133 9.08 -7.52 -2.63
CA ALA A 133 9.86 -6.83 -1.61
C ALA A 133 11.05 -7.68 -1.18
N GLY A 134 12.11 -7.04 -0.71
CA GLY A 134 13.23 -7.74 -0.09
C GLY A 134 14.17 -6.76 0.59
N LEU A 135 15.02 -7.28 1.48
CA LEU A 135 16.13 -6.47 1.96
C LEU A 135 17.19 -6.40 0.88
N TYR A 136 17.59 -5.18 0.54
CA TYR A 136 18.50 -4.83 -0.54
C TYR A 136 19.92 -4.83 0.00
N TRP A 137 20.79 -5.69 -0.55
CA TRP A 137 22.20 -5.79 -0.16
C TRP A 137 23.12 -5.46 -1.33
N THR A 138 23.95 -4.43 -1.17
CA THR A 138 25.12 -4.14 -2.04
C THR A 138 26.44 -4.59 -1.45
N ASN A 139 26.47 -4.88 -0.15
CA ASN A 139 27.63 -5.40 0.58
C ASN A 139 27.17 -6.57 1.47
N PRO A 140 28.06 -7.51 1.84
CA PRO A 140 27.68 -8.71 2.60
C PRO A 140 27.46 -8.46 4.10
N VAL A 141 27.80 -7.26 4.60
CA VAL A 141 27.81 -6.97 6.05
C VAL A 141 26.45 -6.49 6.55
N LYS A 142 25.80 -5.59 5.80
CA LYS A 142 24.54 -4.98 6.22
C LYS A 142 23.64 -4.64 5.03
N ALA A 143 22.35 -4.97 5.18
CA ALA A 143 21.30 -4.52 4.27
C ALA A 143 21.24 -2.98 4.20
N ASP A 144 21.17 -2.46 2.98
CA ASP A 144 21.10 -1.02 2.73
C ASP A 144 19.71 -0.47 3.09
N LYS A 145 18.66 -1.15 2.63
CA LYS A 145 17.26 -0.75 2.81
C LYS A 145 16.30 -1.90 2.51
N LEU A 146 15.04 -1.69 2.86
CA LEU A 146 13.94 -2.47 2.32
C LEU A 146 13.59 -1.91 0.95
N ASP A 147 13.65 -2.73 -0.10
CA ASP A 147 13.18 -2.35 -1.43
C ASP A 147 11.83 -3.00 -1.70
N ALA A 148 10.89 -2.19 -2.19
CA ALA A 148 9.51 -2.60 -2.47
C ALA A 148 9.15 -2.09 -3.88
N LYS A 149 8.87 -3.01 -4.80
CA LYS A 149 8.51 -2.69 -6.19
C LYS A 149 7.06 -3.01 -6.45
N GLY A 150 6.32 -2.03 -6.97
CA GLY A 150 4.90 -2.15 -7.31
C GLY A 150 3.96 -2.45 -6.13
N ILE A 151 4.45 -2.29 -4.91
CA ILE A 151 3.67 -2.40 -3.67
C ILE A 151 2.98 -1.06 -3.40
N GLU A 152 1.88 -1.11 -2.65
CA GLU A 152 1.06 0.04 -2.29
C GLU A 152 1.82 1.17 -1.59
N THR A 153 2.98 0.89 -0.98
CA THR A 153 3.85 1.88 -0.33
C THR A 153 4.39 2.95 -1.28
N VAL A 154 4.60 2.62 -2.56
CA VAL A 154 5.11 3.55 -3.58
C VAL A 154 4.01 4.12 -4.48
N ARG A 155 2.75 3.74 -4.23
CA ARG A 155 1.58 4.16 -5.00
C ARG A 155 0.94 5.40 -4.40
N ARG A 156 0.51 6.34 -5.25
CA ARG A 156 -0.04 7.64 -4.84
C ARG A 156 -1.57 7.68 -4.73
N ASP A 157 -2.24 6.60 -5.15
CA ASP A 157 -3.70 6.48 -5.20
C ASP A 157 -4.31 5.84 -3.95
N ASN A 158 -3.48 5.38 -3.00
CA ASN A 158 -3.91 4.83 -1.72
C ASN A 158 -3.78 5.88 -0.61
N CYS A 159 -4.55 5.72 0.47
CA CYS A 159 -4.38 6.55 1.65
C CYS A 159 -3.07 6.21 2.39
N GLU A 160 -2.60 7.16 3.20
CA GLU A 160 -1.33 7.05 3.92
C GLU A 160 -1.31 5.88 4.91
N LEU A 161 -2.46 5.56 5.51
CA LEU A 161 -2.64 4.39 6.37
C LEU A 161 -2.18 3.10 5.70
N VAL A 162 -2.55 2.89 4.43
CA VAL A 162 -2.15 1.66 3.70
C VAL A 162 -0.64 1.59 3.57
N LYS A 163 0.02 2.70 3.23
CA LYS A 163 1.48 2.72 3.08
C LYS A 163 2.16 2.37 4.39
N VAL A 164 1.77 3.03 5.48
CA VAL A 164 2.36 2.79 6.81
C VAL A 164 2.11 1.36 7.27
N VAL A 165 0.89 0.85 7.12
CA VAL A 165 0.56 -0.53 7.53
C VAL A 165 1.36 -1.56 6.73
N VAL A 166 1.41 -1.40 5.40
CA VAL A 166 2.13 -2.34 4.53
C VAL A 166 3.64 -2.26 4.77
N GLU A 167 4.21 -1.07 4.86
CA GLU A 167 5.63 -0.88 5.13
C GLU A 167 6.05 -1.45 6.49
N ASN A 168 5.29 -1.17 7.55
CA ASN A 168 5.56 -1.73 8.87
C ASN A 168 5.42 -3.25 8.88
N THR A 169 4.42 -3.78 8.18
CA THR A 169 4.24 -5.23 8.02
C THR A 169 5.44 -5.87 7.33
N LEU A 170 5.90 -5.31 6.19
CA LEU A 170 7.09 -5.81 5.51
C LEU A 170 8.35 -5.67 6.38
N ASN A 171 8.50 -4.57 7.13
CA ASN A 171 9.65 -4.40 8.04
C ASN A 171 9.65 -5.48 9.13
N ILE A 172 8.52 -5.74 9.78
CA ILE A 172 8.42 -6.78 10.81
C ILE A 172 8.71 -8.17 10.21
N ILE A 173 8.17 -8.49 9.03
CA ILE A 173 8.37 -9.80 8.40
C ILE A 173 9.81 -9.97 7.90
N LEU A 174 10.37 -8.98 7.20
CA LEU A 174 11.65 -9.12 6.49
C LEU A 174 12.87 -8.78 7.35
N LYS A 175 12.73 -7.91 8.36
CA LYS A 175 13.85 -7.53 9.25
C LYS A 175 13.80 -8.24 10.60
N GLU A 176 12.61 -8.38 11.18
CA GLU A 176 12.45 -8.97 12.51
C GLU A 176 12.10 -10.45 12.45
N SER A 177 11.73 -10.97 11.27
CA SER A 177 11.33 -12.36 11.07
C SER A 177 10.21 -12.82 12.01
N SER A 178 9.28 -11.91 12.38
CA SER A 178 8.23 -12.19 13.38
C SER A 178 6.83 -12.08 12.80
N LEU A 179 6.25 -13.22 12.47
CA LEU A 179 4.90 -13.29 11.89
C LEU A 179 3.80 -12.92 12.89
N ASP A 180 3.91 -13.39 14.13
CA ASP A 180 2.94 -13.10 15.19
C ASP A 180 2.87 -11.61 15.51
N ARG A 181 4.02 -10.93 15.53
CA ARG A 181 4.08 -9.49 15.74
C ARG A 181 3.42 -8.73 14.58
N ALA A 182 3.62 -9.17 13.34
CA ALA A 182 2.97 -8.56 12.18
C ALA A 182 1.45 -8.72 12.26
N ILE A 183 0.95 -9.92 12.59
CA ILE A 183 -0.48 -10.18 12.79
C ILE A 183 -1.04 -9.31 13.93
N ALA A 184 -0.36 -9.23 15.07
CA ALA A 184 -0.80 -8.43 16.22
C ALA A 184 -0.87 -6.94 15.87
N PHE A 185 0.12 -6.42 15.15
CA PHE A 185 0.14 -5.04 14.64
C PHE A 185 -1.05 -4.75 13.71
N ILE A 186 -1.32 -5.63 12.75
CA ILE A 186 -2.44 -5.48 11.81
C ILE A 186 -3.77 -5.51 12.57
N ARG A 187 -3.98 -6.51 13.44
CA ARG A 187 -5.23 -6.64 14.22
C ARG A 187 -5.49 -5.41 15.09
N LYS A 188 -4.45 -4.87 15.73
CA LYS A 188 -4.53 -3.62 16.49
C LYS A 188 -4.96 -2.45 15.59
N THR A 189 -4.32 -2.29 14.43
CA THR A 189 -4.62 -1.20 13.50
C THR A 189 -6.05 -1.28 12.95
N LEU A 190 -6.51 -2.48 12.56
CA LEU A 190 -7.90 -2.69 12.11
C LEU A 190 -8.91 -2.34 13.21
N SER A 191 -8.62 -2.72 14.46
CA SER A 191 -9.44 -2.41 15.62
C SER A 191 -9.50 -0.90 15.91
N GLU A 192 -8.37 -0.20 15.82
CA GLU A 192 -8.29 1.26 15.98
C GLU A 192 -9.05 2.00 14.87
N LEU A 193 -8.96 1.52 13.63
CA LEU A 193 -9.71 2.06 12.50
C LEU A 193 -11.22 1.90 12.70
N LEU A 194 -11.69 0.71 13.08
CA LEU A 194 -13.12 0.48 13.35
C LEU A 194 -13.64 1.27 14.56
N GLN A 195 -12.76 1.58 15.51
CA GLN A 195 -13.07 2.38 16.70
C GLN A 195 -12.92 3.90 16.48
N ASN A 196 -12.67 4.36 15.25
CA ASN A 196 -12.48 5.77 14.92
C ASN A 196 -11.33 6.44 15.71
N LYS A 197 -10.23 5.69 15.94
CA LYS A 197 -9.01 6.14 16.63
C LYS A 197 -7.86 6.49 15.68
N VAL A 198 -8.07 6.29 14.37
CA VAL A 198 -7.10 6.66 13.34
C VAL A 198 -7.38 8.09 12.89
N ASP A 199 -6.33 8.91 12.82
CA ASP A 199 -6.44 10.29 12.38
C ASP A 199 -6.93 10.39 10.92
N MET A 200 -7.78 11.39 10.64
CA MET A 200 -8.38 11.54 9.31
C MET A 200 -7.33 11.82 8.23
N SER A 201 -6.21 12.48 8.53
CA SER A 201 -5.12 12.72 7.57
C SER A 201 -4.55 11.42 7.00
N MET A 202 -4.55 10.34 7.80
CA MET A 202 -4.10 9.01 7.38
C MET A 202 -5.05 8.34 6.39
N LEU A 203 -6.30 8.81 6.32
CA LEU A 203 -7.37 8.25 5.51
C LEU A 203 -7.58 9.01 4.19
N VAL A 204 -6.92 10.16 4.00
CA VAL A 204 -7.07 10.96 2.79
C VAL A 204 -6.58 10.20 1.57
N ILE A 205 -7.46 10.09 0.57
CA ILE A 205 -7.18 9.54 -0.76
C ILE A 205 -7.03 10.71 -1.72
N SER A 206 -6.09 10.63 -2.66
CA SER A 206 -5.85 11.68 -3.64
C SER A 206 -5.88 11.12 -5.07
N LYS A 207 -6.71 11.71 -5.95
CA LYS A 207 -6.80 11.34 -7.37
C LYS A 207 -6.77 12.57 -8.26
N SER A 208 -6.04 12.50 -9.37
CA SER A 208 -5.99 13.59 -10.36
C SER A 208 -7.28 13.61 -11.18
N LEU A 209 -7.80 14.81 -11.43
CA LEU A 209 -8.91 15.06 -12.35
C LEU A 209 -8.37 15.12 -13.78
N ALA A 210 -8.46 14.01 -14.51
CA ALA A 210 -7.82 13.88 -15.84
C ALA A 210 -8.60 14.54 -17.00
N LYS A 211 -9.92 14.67 -16.84
CA LYS A 211 -10.88 15.24 -17.79
C LYS A 211 -11.86 16.15 -17.05
N GLY A 212 -12.69 16.87 -17.80
CA GLY A 212 -13.73 17.74 -17.27
C GLY A 212 -14.77 17.03 -16.39
N MET A 213 -15.59 17.82 -15.71
CA MET A 213 -16.59 17.34 -14.75
C MET A 213 -17.98 17.11 -15.38
N GLU A 214 -18.13 17.32 -16.68
CA GLU A 214 -19.37 17.11 -17.42
C GLU A 214 -19.76 15.62 -17.46
N ASP A 215 -21.07 15.36 -17.51
CA ASP A 215 -21.60 14.01 -17.63
C ASP A 215 -21.18 13.41 -18.98
N GLY A 216 -20.63 12.19 -18.96
CA GLY A 216 -20.09 11.51 -20.14
C GLY A 216 -18.59 11.72 -20.40
N ALA A 217 -17.91 12.65 -19.69
CA ALA A 217 -16.45 12.79 -19.79
C ALA A 217 -15.71 11.50 -19.37
N TYR A 218 -16.26 10.80 -18.38
CA TYR A 218 -15.80 9.50 -17.89
C TYR A 218 -16.82 8.40 -18.20
N ALA A 219 -16.31 7.22 -18.56
CA ALA A 219 -17.16 6.06 -18.85
C ALA A 219 -18.00 5.59 -17.65
N ALA A 220 -17.53 5.85 -16.43
CA ALA A 220 -18.24 5.53 -15.19
C ALA A 220 -18.05 6.65 -14.16
N LYS A 221 -19.09 6.90 -13.35
CA LYS A 221 -19.04 7.87 -12.25
C LYS A 221 -17.91 7.54 -11.26
N GLN A 222 -17.10 8.54 -10.94
CA GLN A 222 -15.96 8.41 -10.05
C GLN A 222 -16.13 9.29 -8.81
N ALA A 223 -15.72 8.77 -7.65
CA ALA A 223 -15.88 9.46 -6.37
C ALA A 223 -15.26 10.88 -6.34
N HIS A 224 -14.03 11.02 -6.83
CA HIS A 224 -13.33 12.30 -6.91
C HIS A 224 -13.96 13.29 -7.90
N VAL A 225 -14.60 12.81 -8.96
CA VAL A 225 -15.30 13.67 -9.95
C VAL A 225 -16.60 14.19 -9.34
N GLU A 226 -17.40 13.31 -8.73
CA GLU A 226 -18.66 13.70 -8.08
C GLU A 226 -18.43 14.62 -6.86
N LEU A 227 -17.33 14.41 -6.13
CA LEU A 227 -16.93 15.36 -5.09
C LEU A 227 -16.55 16.70 -5.69
N ALA A 228 -15.74 16.74 -6.75
CA ALA A 228 -15.34 18.00 -7.37
C ALA A 228 -16.55 18.81 -7.88
N LYS A 229 -17.57 18.14 -8.44
CA LYS A 229 -18.86 18.78 -8.78
C LYS A 229 -19.54 19.40 -7.55
N ARG A 230 -19.60 18.67 -6.44
CA ARG A 230 -20.19 19.18 -5.18
C ARG A 230 -19.39 20.33 -4.58
N MET A 231 -18.05 20.29 -4.64
CA MET A 231 -17.20 21.39 -4.19
C MET A 231 -17.46 22.65 -5.02
N ALA A 232 -17.55 22.53 -6.34
CA ALA A 232 -17.86 23.64 -7.23
C ALA A 232 -19.26 24.23 -6.99
N GLN A 233 -20.24 23.40 -6.60
CA GLN A 233 -21.58 23.86 -6.22
C GLN A 233 -21.60 24.59 -4.88
N ARG A 234 -20.77 24.16 -3.91
CA ARG A 234 -20.68 24.76 -2.57
C ARG A 234 -19.92 26.09 -2.60
N ASP A 235 -18.80 26.13 -3.32
CA ASP A 235 -17.95 27.31 -3.48
C ASP A 235 -17.41 27.39 -4.92
N PRO A 236 -18.11 28.11 -5.81
CA PRO A 236 -17.68 28.28 -7.19
C PRO A 236 -16.31 28.97 -7.35
N GLY A 237 -15.86 29.74 -6.35
CA GLY A 237 -14.59 30.47 -6.40
C GLY A 237 -13.36 29.59 -6.22
N ASN A 238 -13.51 28.45 -5.55
CA ASN A 238 -12.45 27.48 -5.28
C ASN A 238 -12.70 26.12 -5.98
N ALA A 239 -13.43 26.14 -7.09
CA ALA A 239 -13.74 24.95 -7.86
C ALA A 239 -12.46 24.28 -8.42
N PRO A 240 -12.28 22.96 -8.28
CA PRO A 240 -11.12 22.27 -8.83
C PRO A 240 -11.04 22.35 -10.36
N ALA A 241 -9.83 22.37 -10.91
CA ALA A 241 -9.58 22.41 -12.36
C ALA A 241 -9.05 21.07 -12.91
N ILE A 242 -9.09 20.91 -14.23
CA ILE A 242 -8.49 19.75 -14.90
C ILE A 242 -6.98 19.75 -14.64
N GLY A 243 -6.45 18.61 -14.21
CA GLY A 243 -5.06 18.44 -13.77
C GLY A 243 -4.89 18.47 -12.25
N ASP A 244 -5.84 19.06 -11.51
CA ASP A 244 -5.77 19.14 -10.06
C ASP A 244 -5.95 17.78 -9.40
N ARG A 245 -5.41 17.65 -8.19
CA ARG A 245 -5.56 16.46 -7.37
C ARG A 245 -6.62 16.69 -6.31
N ILE A 246 -7.73 16.00 -6.45
CA ILE A 246 -8.83 16.03 -5.48
C ILE A 246 -8.47 15.13 -4.30
N GLN A 247 -8.45 15.70 -3.11
CA GLN A 247 -8.27 14.99 -1.85
C GLN A 247 -9.65 14.70 -1.25
N TYR A 248 -9.87 13.48 -0.79
CA TYR A 248 -11.16 13.08 -0.23
C TYR A 248 -11.02 11.94 0.77
N VAL A 249 -12.02 11.84 1.65
CA VAL A 249 -12.24 10.70 2.52
C VAL A 249 -13.57 10.03 2.20
N ILE A 250 -13.69 8.73 2.50
CA ILE A 250 -14.96 8.01 2.39
C ILE A 250 -15.71 8.08 3.73
N ILE A 251 -16.87 8.73 3.71
CA ILE A 251 -17.75 8.92 4.86
C ILE A 251 -18.78 7.79 5.00
N LYS A 252 -19.28 7.58 6.22
CA LYS A 252 -20.40 6.66 6.46
C LYS A 252 -21.67 7.23 5.82
N ALA A 253 -22.40 6.36 5.14
CA ALA A 253 -23.69 6.67 4.56
C ALA A 253 -24.66 5.49 4.76
N PRO A 254 -25.98 5.71 4.63
CA PRO A 254 -26.97 4.63 4.67
C PRO A 254 -26.65 3.50 3.69
N LYS A 255 -27.14 2.29 4.00
CA LYS A 255 -26.97 1.12 3.15
C LYS A 255 -27.65 1.37 1.78
N GLY A 256 -26.95 1.02 0.69
CA GLY A 256 -27.45 1.20 -0.68
C GLY A 256 -26.97 2.48 -1.37
N VAL A 257 -26.41 3.45 -0.64
CA VAL A 257 -25.79 4.64 -1.24
C VAL A 257 -24.54 4.22 -2.04
N ALA A 258 -24.42 4.74 -3.26
CA ALA A 258 -23.33 4.41 -4.16
C ALA A 258 -21.98 4.93 -3.62
N GLN A 259 -20.89 4.21 -3.87
CA GLN A 259 -19.56 4.57 -3.32
C GLN A 259 -19.08 5.95 -3.76
N TYR A 260 -19.39 6.36 -4.99
CA TYR A 260 -18.98 7.67 -5.52
C TYR A 260 -19.65 8.85 -4.82
N GLU A 261 -20.80 8.64 -4.16
CA GLU A 261 -21.51 9.66 -3.38
C GLU A 261 -20.96 9.81 -1.96
N LYS A 262 -20.19 8.82 -1.50
CA LYS A 262 -19.61 8.78 -0.15
C LYS A 262 -18.27 9.48 -0.02
N ALA A 263 -17.71 10.03 -1.10
CA ALA A 263 -16.53 10.88 -0.97
C ALA A 263 -16.89 12.21 -0.33
N GLU A 264 -16.03 12.76 0.51
CA GLU A 264 -16.20 14.10 1.05
C GLU A 264 -14.84 14.77 1.19
N ASP A 265 -14.83 16.10 1.09
CA ASP A 265 -13.66 16.90 1.37
C ASP A 265 -13.24 16.71 2.84
N PRO A 266 -11.95 16.43 3.14
CA PRO A 266 -11.50 16.18 4.51
C PRO A 266 -11.78 17.35 5.45
N LEU A 267 -11.62 18.59 4.99
CA LEU A 267 -11.88 19.78 5.82
C LEU A 267 -13.37 19.88 6.14
N TYR A 268 -14.22 19.79 5.11
CA TYR A 268 -15.67 19.77 5.30
C TYR A 268 -16.12 18.65 6.25
N ALA A 269 -15.54 17.45 6.14
CA ALA A 269 -15.85 16.32 7.02
C ALA A 269 -15.47 16.59 8.48
N VAL A 270 -14.33 17.23 8.73
CA VAL A 270 -13.90 17.62 10.09
C VAL A 270 -14.81 18.70 10.67
N GLU A 271 -15.04 19.78 9.92
CA GLU A 271 -15.87 20.92 10.37
C GLU A 271 -17.30 20.48 10.72
N ASN A 272 -17.86 19.55 9.95
CA ASN A 272 -19.22 19.04 10.15
C ASN A 272 -19.29 17.76 10.99
N ASN A 273 -18.16 17.31 11.57
CA ASN A 273 -18.07 16.11 12.40
C ASN A 273 -18.64 14.85 11.72
N ILE A 274 -18.38 14.70 10.41
CA ILE A 274 -18.90 13.60 9.61
C ILE A 274 -18.04 12.35 9.83
N PRO A 275 -18.62 11.21 10.26
CA PRO A 275 -17.87 10.00 10.54
C PRO A 275 -17.37 9.31 9.26
N VAL A 276 -16.14 8.80 9.30
CA VAL A 276 -15.54 8.02 8.21
C VAL A 276 -15.99 6.56 8.20
N ASP A 277 -16.08 5.96 7.02
CA ASP A 277 -16.43 4.55 6.85
C ASP A 277 -15.21 3.65 7.00
N GLY A 278 -14.83 3.35 8.25
CA GLY A 278 -13.69 2.47 8.54
C GLY A 278 -13.77 1.09 7.86
N GLN A 279 -14.98 0.54 7.69
CA GLN A 279 -15.17 -0.75 7.02
C GLN A 279 -14.81 -0.65 5.53
N HIS A 280 -15.17 0.46 4.87
CA HIS A 280 -14.76 0.69 3.48
C HIS A 280 -13.24 0.66 3.31
N TYR A 281 -12.48 1.31 4.20
CA TYR A 281 -11.01 1.30 4.16
C TYR A 281 -10.43 -0.10 4.40
N ILE A 282 -11.03 -0.90 5.29
CA ILE A 282 -10.60 -2.28 5.47
C ILE A 282 -10.80 -3.06 4.16
N ASP A 283 -12.00 -3.06 3.62
CA ASP A 283 -12.36 -3.91 2.48
C ASP A 283 -11.68 -3.49 1.17
N HIS A 284 -11.56 -2.18 0.93
CA HIS A 284 -11.15 -1.63 -0.39
C HIS A 284 -9.73 -1.07 -0.39
N GLN A 285 -9.13 -0.80 0.76
CA GLN A 285 -7.78 -0.22 0.85
C GLN A 285 -6.77 -1.17 1.49
N LEU A 286 -7.10 -1.83 2.61
CA LEU A 286 -6.15 -2.65 3.38
C LEU A 286 -6.19 -4.15 3.05
N LYS A 287 -7.38 -4.70 2.77
CA LYS A 287 -7.56 -6.15 2.62
C LYS A 287 -6.71 -6.73 1.51
N GLN A 288 -6.84 -6.22 0.30
CA GLN A 288 -6.13 -6.78 -0.86
C GLN A 288 -4.59 -6.67 -0.74
N PRO A 289 -4.00 -5.54 -0.31
CA PRO A 289 -2.56 -5.45 -0.09
C PRO A 289 -2.03 -6.43 0.96
N LEU A 290 -2.74 -6.56 2.09
CA LEU A 290 -2.35 -7.49 3.15
C LEU A 290 -2.49 -8.94 2.70
N MET A 291 -3.57 -9.29 2.02
CA MET A 291 -3.78 -10.65 1.50
C MET A 291 -2.64 -11.06 0.55
N ARG A 292 -2.21 -10.19 -0.37
CA ARG A 292 -1.07 -10.49 -1.26
C ARG A 292 0.23 -10.82 -0.52
N ILE A 293 0.45 -10.21 0.64
CA ILE A 293 1.65 -10.46 1.46
C ILE A 293 1.51 -11.81 2.16
N PHE A 294 0.37 -12.07 2.79
CA PHE A 294 0.19 -13.21 3.69
C PHE A 294 -0.29 -14.49 3.02
N GLU A 295 -0.91 -14.45 1.84
CA GLU A 295 -1.40 -15.65 1.14
C GLU A 295 -0.31 -16.70 0.89
N ASN A 296 0.92 -16.23 0.60
CA ASN A 296 2.08 -17.12 0.38
C ASN A 296 2.85 -17.46 1.66
N ILE A 297 2.45 -16.90 2.81
CA ILE A 297 3.15 -17.07 4.10
C ILE A 297 2.31 -17.87 5.09
N LEU A 298 0.98 -17.69 5.08
CA LEU A 298 0.05 -18.26 6.05
C LEU A 298 -1.09 -19.02 5.37
N PRO A 299 -1.44 -20.22 5.85
CA PRO A 299 -2.71 -20.84 5.51
C PRO A 299 -3.86 -20.00 6.10
N ASN A 300 -4.96 -19.85 5.34
CA ASN A 300 -6.17 -19.13 5.77
C ASN A 300 -5.93 -17.68 6.24
N ALA A 301 -4.99 -16.96 5.58
CA ALA A 301 -4.61 -15.59 5.92
C ALA A 301 -5.81 -14.64 6.13
N GLU A 302 -6.87 -14.77 5.31
CA GLU A 302 -8.06 -13.93 5.42
C GLU A 302 -8.74 -14.06 6.79
N SER A 303 -8.97 -15.30 7.23
CA SER A 303 -9.60 -15.57 8.52
C SER A 303 -8.71 -15.09 9.67
N VAL A 304 -7.41 -15.33 9.59
CA VAL A 304 -6.45 -14.93 10.63
C VAL A 304 -6.43 -13.41 10.81
N LEU A 305 -6.47 -12.65 9.73
CA LEU A 305 -6.33 -11.20 9.76
C LEU A 305 -7.68 -10.47 9.96
N PHE A 306 -8.73 -10.93 9.27
CA PHE A 306 -10.00 -10.19 9.14
C PHE A 306 -11.18 -10.85 9.87
N SER A 307 -10.97 -11.97 10.57
CA SER A 307 -11.98 -12.58 11.45
C SER A 307 -11.50 -12.58 12.89
N GLY A 308 -12.32 -12.10 13.83
CA GLY A 308 -12.00 -12.14 15.25
C GLY A 308 -12.68 -11.05 16.07
N GLU A 309 -12.39 -11.03 17.38
CA GLU A 309 -12.96 -10.04 18.31
C GLU A 309 -12.53 -8.60 18.00
N HIS A 310 -11.32 -8.42 17.44
CA HIS A 310 -10.80 -7.12 17.04
C HIS A 310 -11.65 -6.45 15.96
N MET A 311 -12.43 -7.23 15.20
CA MET A 311 -13.35 -6.73 14.16
C MET A 311 -14.76 -6.45 14.69
N ARG A 312 -15.11 -6.90 15.90
CA ARG A 312 -16.48 -6.80 16.44
C ARG A 312 -16.77 -5.45 17.11
N LYS A 313 -15.72 -4.76 17.60
CA LYS A 313 -15.85 -3.47 18.29
C LYS A 313 -15.85 -2.33 17.27
N VAL A 314 -17.03 -1.92 16.84
CA VAL A 314 -17.21 -0.85 15.86
C VAL A 314 -17.75 0.41 16.53
N PHE A 315 -17.12 1.55 16.26
CA PHE A 315 -17.62 2.85 16.68
C PHE A 315 -18.91 3.18 15.92
N GLN A 316 -19.98 3.43 16.66
CA GLN A 316 -21.22 3.97 16.14
C GLN A 316 -21.27 5.46 16.50
N SER A 317 -21.16 6.29 15.47
CA SER A 317 -21.34 7.73 15.60
C SER A 317 -22.77 8.02 16.04
N ALA A 318 -22.93 8.95 16.98
CA ALA A 318 -24.24 9.55 17.20
C ALA A 318 -24.69 10.24 15.90
N PRO A 319 -25.99 10.23 15.57
CA PRO A 319 -26.50 11.01 14.46
C PRO A 319 -26.13 12.49 14.67
N SER A 320 -25.60 13.13 13.62
CA SER A 320 -25.22 14.55 13.67
C SER A 320 -26.42 15.40 14.05
N ALA A 321 -26.23 16.35 14.97
CA ALA A 321 -27.28 17.21 15.54
C ALA A 321 -27.97 18.12 14.52
N THR A 322 -27.46 18.17 13.29
CA THR A 322 -27.98 19.00 12.19
C THR A 322 -29.03 18.31 11.33
N GLY A 323 -29.27 17.00 11.50
CA GLY A 323 -30.33 16.29 10.76
C GLY A 323 -31.70 16.52 11.40
N GLY A 324 -32.75 16.75 10.61
CA GLY A 324 -34.11 17.06 11.12
C GLY A 324 -34.66 16.08 12.17
N LEU A 325 -34.37 14.77 12.05
CA LEU A 325 -34.75 13.78 13.08
C LEU A 325 -33.84 13.76 14.32
N SER A 326 -32.58 14.20 14.20
CA SER A 326 -31.60 14.11 15.28
C SER A 326 -31.90 15.06 16.45
N MET A 327 -32.59 16.18 16.18
CA MET A 327 -33.01 17.15 17.20
C MET A 327 -34.06 16.58 18.16
N PHE A 328 -34.77 15.52 17.79
CA PHE A 328 -35.80 14.88 18.61
C PHE A 328 -35.30 13.67 19.41
N LEU A 329 -33.99 13.34 19.33
CA LEU A 329 -33.43 12.20 20.03
C LEU A 329 -33.10 12.55 21.48
N LYS A 330 -33.69 11.81 22.43
CA LYS A 330 -33.34 11.89 23.86
C LYS A 330 -32.13 11.02 24.17
N LYS A 331 -31.05 11.62 24.68
CA LYS A 331 -29.89 10.87 25.20
C LYS A 331 -30.31 10.09 26.44
N THR A 332 -30.04 8.79 26.45
CA THR A 332 -30.26 7.92 27.61
C THR A 332 -28.92 7.42 28.14
N HIS A 333 -28.77 7.39 29.47
CA HIS A 333 -27.57 6.85 30.10
C HIS A 333 -27.63 5.33 30.13
N LYS A 334 -26.48 4.66 29.95
CA LYS A 334 -26.37 3.20 30.02
C LYS A 334 -25.34 2.81 31.07
N CYS A 335 -25.56 1.68 31.73
CA CYS A 335 -24.60 1.07 32.64
C CYS A 335 -23.28 0.78 31.89
N LEU A 336 -22.13 1.18 32.46
CA LEU A 336 -20.83 0.96 31.82
C LEU A 336 -20.49 -0.53 31.63
N SER A 337 -20.87 -1.38 32.59
CA SER A 337 -20.66 -2.85 32.54
C SER A 337 -21.67 -3.52 31.59
N CYS A 338 -22.94 -3.62 31.98
CA CYS A 338 -23.93 -4.44 31.25
C CYS A 338 -24.70 -3.73 30.12
N LYS A 339 -24.46 -2.45 29.87
CA LYS A 339 -25.15 -1.62 28.86
C LYS A 339 -26.67 -1.46 29.04
N ALA A 340 -27.24 -1.90 30.16
CA ALA A 340 -28.64 -1.65 30.51
C ALA A 340 -28.95 -0.15 30.61
N VAL A 341 -30.13 0.27 30.14
CA VAL A 341 -30.58 1.66 30.21
C VAL A 341 -30.80 2.07 31.67
N LEU A 342 -30.20 3.19 32.07
CA LEU A 342 -30.36 3.78 33.40
C LEU A 342 -31.53 4.75 33.37
N LYS A 343 -32.34 4.75 34.42
CA LYS A 343 -33.43 5.71 34.59
C LYS A 343 -32.87 7.12 34.79
N ASP A 344 -33.63 8.13 34.34
CA ASP A 344 -33.29 9.54 34.56
C ASP A 344 -33.13 9.79 36.08
N GLY A 345 -32.05 10.45 36.48
CA GLY A 345 -31.73 10.70 37.90
C GLY A 345 -30.96 9.58 38.63
N HIS A 346 -30.52 8.51 37.95
CA HIS A 346 -29.78 7.40 38.56
C HIS A 346 -28.42 7.80 39.22
N GLY A 347 -27.84 8.95 38.86
CA GLY A 347 -26.72 9.58 39.58
C GLY A 347 -25.38 8.83 39.60
N GLY A 348 -25.22 7.75 38.81
CA GLY A 348 -23.98 6.96 38.77
C GLY A 348 -23.84 6.08 37.53
N ALA A 349 -22.61 5.60 37.28
CA ALA A 349 -22.21 4.96 36.02
C ALA A 349 -22.56 3.46 35.88
N LEU A 350 -22.96 2.79 36.97
CA LEU A 350 -23.28 1.35 37.01
C LEU A 350 -24.71 1.14 37.52
N CYS A 351 -25.47 0.21 36.94
CA CYS A 351 -26.79 -0.15 37.47
C CYS A 351 -26.67 -0.83 38.85
N GLN A 352 -27.77 -0.89 39.60
CA GLN A 352 -27.79 -1.46 40.94
C GLN A 352 -27.26 -2.91 41.00
N HIS A 353 -27.55 -3.71 39.97
CA HIS A 353 -27.04 -5.07 39.85
C HIS A 353 -25.51 -5.11 39.73
N CYS A 354 -24.93 -4.33 38.81
CA CYS A 354 -23.47 -4.28 38.60
C CYS A 354 -22.72 -3.61 39.76
N LYS A 355 -23.37 -2.69 40.49
CA LYS A 355 -22.82 -2.12 41.74
C LYS A 355 -22.69 -3.21 42.82
N ASN A 356 -23.70 -4.06 42.96
CA ASN A 356 -23.73 -5.10 43.98
C ASN A 356 -22.85 -6.31 43.62
N ALA A 357 -22.65 -6.58 42.33
CA ALA A 357 -21.88 -7.75 41.84
C ALA A 357 -20.35 -7.66 42.02
N LYS A 358 -19.79 -6.61 42.66
CA LYS A 358 -18.33 -6.39 42.78
C LYS A 358 -17.56 -6.48 41.44
N GLU A 359 -18.18 -6.13 40.31
CA GLU A 359 -17.46 -5.90 39.03
C GLU A 359 -16.77 -4.53 38.96
N GLY A 360 -16.46 -3.95 40.13
CA GLY A 360 -15.80 -2.65 40.32
C GLY A 360 -14.28 -2.73 40.35
N GLN A 361 -13.66 -3.62 39.57
CA GLN A 361 -12.24 -3.56 39.23
C GLN A 361 -12.09 -3.48 37.71
N VAL A 362 -12.54 -2.37 37.12
CA VAL A 362 -12.08 -1.95 35.79
C VAL A 362 -11.30 -0.65 35.97
N GLY A 363 -9.98 -0.81 36.05
CA GLY A 363 -8.96 0.19 35.70
C GLY A 363 -9.10 1.57 36.33
N GLY A 364 -8.48 1.76 37.49
CA GLY A 364 -7.99 3.08 37.88
C GLY A 364 -6.93 3.54 36.88
N GLN A 365 -7.32 4.32 35.89
CA GLN A 365 -6.49 5.38 35.34
C GLN A 365 -7.25 6.69 35.55
N SER A 366 -6.72 7.48 36.46
CA SER A 366 -7.07 8.86 36.71
C SER A 366 -7.01 9.67 35.40
N ALA A 367 -8.14 9.85 34.75
CA ALA A 367 -8.33 10.93 33.80
C ALA A 367 -8.76 12.15 34.60
N SER A 368 -7.78 12.96 34.99
CA SER A 368 -7.99 14.37 35.34
C SER A 368 -8.70 15.05 34.16
N LEU A 369 -9.93 15.50 34.38
CA LEU A 369 -10.61 16.45 33.51
C LEU A 369 -9.77 17.73 33.42
N PRO A 370 -9.42 18.23 32.22
CA PRO A 370 -9.15 19.66 32.08
C PRO A 370 -10.50 20.38 32.12
N MET A 371 -10.65 21.29 33.09
CA MET A 371 -11.61 22.37 32.98
C MET A 371 -11.15 23.28 31.84
N GLN A 372 -11.91 23.31 30.73
CA GLN A 372 -12.52 24.50 30.10
C GLN A 372 -13.32 24.07 28.86
#